data_AF-A0A4Q9P3A0-F1
#
_entry.id   AF-A0A4Q9P3A0-F1
#
_cell.length_a   1.000
_cell.length_b   1.000
_cell.length_c   1.000
_cell.angle_alpha   90.00
_cell.angle_beta   90.00
_cell.angle_gamma   90.00
#
_symmetry.space_group_name_H-M   'P 1'
#
loop_
_entity.id
_entity.type
_entity.pdbx_description
1 polymer ?
#
loop_
_entity_poly.entity_id
_entity_poly.type
_entity_poly.pdbx_seq_one_letter_code
_entity_poly.pdbx_strand_id
1 'polypeptide(L)' 'KLSIHRKFVFALKGDVYLHYNPFATPDDLRKQVCAYNYTPFGIGPVYSTCKIDRPSTLTPQFRNLIFDIDMF' A
#
# COMPACT_ATOMS: atom_id res chain seq x y z
N LYS A 1 -14.35 4.93 -4.44
CA LYS A 1 -14.72 3.59 -3.89
C LYS A 1 -13.61 2.54 -4.03
N LEU A 2 -12.62 2.69 -4.94
CA LEU A 2 -11.51 1.72 -5.10
C LEU A 2 -10.40 1.78 -4.04
N SER A 3 -10.22 2.90 -3.33
CA SER A 3 -9.05 3.09 -2.44
C SER A 3 -9.03 2.17 -1.20
N ILE A 4 -10.20 1.70 -0.75
CA ILE A 4 -10.30 0.85 0.45
C ILE A 4 -9.61 -0.50 0.32
N HIS A 5 -9.41 -1.01 -0.89
CA HIS A 5 -8.78 -2.31 -1.13
C HIS A 5 -7.37 -2.20 -1.69
N ARG A 6 -6.81 -0.98 -1.67
CA ARG A 6 -5.48 -0.73 -2.22
C ARG A 6 -4.41 -1.06 -1.19
N LYS A 7 -3.41 -1.85 -1.59
CA LYS A 7 -2.26 -2.17 -0.74
C LYS A 7 -1.25 -1.04 -0.74
N PHE A 8 -0.84 -0.63 0.45
CA PHE A 8 0.34 0.21 0.67
C PHE A 8 1.43 -0.62 1.34
N VAL A 9 2.68 -0.29 1.04
CA VAL A 9 3.86 -0.91 1.64
C VAL A 9 4.75 0.19 2.19
N PHE A 10 5.01 0.18 3.50
CA PHE A 10 5.91 1.14 4.14
C PHE A 10 7.24 0.46 4.45
N ALA A 11 8.35 1.13 4.13
CA ALA A 11 9.70 0.64 4.40
C ALA A 11 10.28 1.37 5.63
N LEU A 12 9.89 0.95 6.83
CA LEU A 12 10.28 1.60 8.08
C LEU A 12 11.78 1.48 8.35
N LYS A 13 12.29 2.38 9.19
CA LYS A 13 13.68 2.36 9.66
C LYS A 13 13.99 1.01 10.32
N GLY A 14 15.12 0.41 9.94
CA GLY A 14 15.55 -0.91 10.41
C GLY A 14 15.07 -2.05 9.51
N ASP A 15 14.88 -1.80 8.21
CA ASP A 15 14.52 -2.79 7.19
C ASP A 15 13.21 -3.55 7.48
N VAL A 16 12.28 -2.88 8.17
CA VAL A 16 10.95 -3.44 8.50
C VAL A 16 9.95 -3.03 7.44
N TYR A 17 9.40 -4.01 6.73
CA TYR A 17 8.39 -3.79 5.70
C TYR A 17 6.98 -4.06 6.23
N LEU A 18 6.17 -3.01 6.35
CA LEU A 18 4.75 -3.15 6.67
C LEU A 18 3.97 -3.30 5.37
N HIS A 19 3.39 -4.49 5.17
CA HIS A 19 2.54 -4.78 4.02
C HIS A 19 1.06 -4.73 4.41
N TYR A 20 0.20 -4.45 3.42
CA TYR A 20 -1.25 -4.54 3.53
C TYR A 20 -1.88 -3.61 4.57
N ASN A 21 -1.56 -2.33 4.48
CA ASN A 21 -2.28 -1.31 5.22
C ASN A 21 -3.30 -0.62 4.29
N PRO A 22 -4.57 -1.08 4.23
CA PRO A 22 -5.62 -0.39 3.49
C PRO A 22 -6.04 0.87 4.25
N PHE A 23 -6.38 1.93 3.50
CA PHE A 23 -6.87 3.18 4.06
C PHE A 23 -8.25 3.50 3.51
N ALA A 24 -9.16 3.88 4.40
CA ALA A 24 -10.52 4.26 4.01
C ALA A 24 -10.57 5.69 3.47
N THR A 25 -9.83 6.61 4.10
CA THR A 25 -9.79 8.02 3.74
C THR A 25 -8.38 8.51 3.43
N PRO A 26 -8.23 9.57 2.62
CA PRO A 26 -6.93 10.22 2.38
C PRO A 26 -6.29 10.76 3.67
N ASP A 27 -7.10 11.18 4.64
CA ASP A 27 -6.62 11.71 5.92
C ASP A 27 -5.98 10.63 6.80
N ASP A 28 -6.46 9.38 6.73
CA ASP A 28 -5.84 8.25 7.43
C ASP A 28 -4.44 7.95 6.88
N LEU A 29 -4.28 8.02 5.55
CA LEU A 29 -2.97 7.88 4.90
C LEU A 29 -2.03 9.00 5.34
N ARG A 30 -2.49 10.25 5.32
CA ARG A 30 -1.69 11.41 5.77
C ARG A 30 -1.22 11.25 7.21
N LYS A 31 -2.12 10.86 8.12
CA LYS A 31 -1.78 10.62 9.54
C LYS A 31 -0.70 9.56 9.70
N GLN A 32 -0.80 8.42 8.99
CA GLN A 32 0.22 7.38 9.06
C GLN A 32 1.57 7.82 8.47
N VAL A 33 1.57 8.51 7.32
CA VAL A 33 2.81 9.00 6.70
C VAL A 33 3.55 9.97 7.64
N CYS A 34 2.81 10.88 8.29
CA CYS A 34 3.39 11.78 9.29
C CYS A 34 3.89 11.03 10.54
N ALA A 35 3.15 10.03 11.01
CA ALA A 35 3.56 9.22 12.16
C ALA A 35 4.85 8.40 11.89
N TYR A 36 5.04 7.96 10.64
CA TYR A 36 6.26 7.27 10.20
C TYR A 36 7.34 8.23 9.70
N ASN A 37 7.31 9.51 10.07
CA ASN A 37 8.35 10.48 9.75
C ASN A 37 8.68 10.54 8.24
N TYR A 38 7.66 10.56 7.38
CA TYR A 38 7.82 10.65 5.91
C TYR A 38 8.63 9.51 5.29
N THR A 39 8.55 8.33 5.90
CA THR A 39 9.18 7.12 5.38
C THR A 39 8.70 6.81 3.94
N PRO A 40 9.60 6.40 3.02
CA PRO A 40 9.22 5.98 1.69
C PRO A 40 8.18 4.85 1.71
N PHE A 41 7.19 4.95 0.82
CA PHE A 41 6.15 3.94 0.69
C PHE A 41 5.88 3.60 -0.77
N GLY A 42 5.63 2.32 -1.02
CA GLY A 42 5.22 1.78 -2.31
C GLY A 42 3.71 1.65 -2.41
N ILE A 43 3.18 1.93 -3.59
CA ILE A 43 1.76 1.76 -3.88
C ILE A 43 1.56 0.47 -4.67
N GLY A 44 0.82 -0.45 -4.07
CA GLY A 44 0.55 -1.78 -4.63
C GLY A 44 -0.76 -1.88 -5.42
N PRO A 45 -1.15 -3.12 -5.76
CA PRO A 45 -2.39 -3.42 -6.47
C PRO A 45 -3.61 -3.23 -5.57
N VAL A 46 -4.77 -3.10 -6.22
CA VAL A 46 -6.09 -3.13 -5.61
C VAL A 46 -6.58 -4.57 -5.59
N TYR A 47 -6.97 -5.05 -4.41
CA TYR A 47 -7.48 -6.40 -4.19
C TYR A 47 -9.01 -6.44 -4.24
N SER A 48 -9.56 -7.65 -4.32
CA SER A 48 -11.00 -7.89 -4.22
C SER A 48 -11.55 -7.58 -2.82
N THR A 49 -10.79 -7.86 -1.75
CA THR A 49 -11.21 -7.71 -0.36
C THR A 49 -10.18 -6.94 0.49
N CYS A 50 -10.67 -6.23 1.52
CA CYS A 50 -9.86 -5.46 2.46
C CYS A 50 -9.20 -6.34 3.56
N LYS A 51 -9.87 -7.43 3.95
CA LYS A 51 -9.45 -8.27 5.08
C LYS A 51 -8.57 -9.42 4.61
N ILE A 52 -7.41 -9.57 5.26
CA ILE A 52 -6.59 -10.79 5.18
C ILE A 52 -7.18 -11.78 6.18
N ASP A 53 -8.36 -12.30 5.92
CA ASP A 53 -8.88 -13.42 6.72
C ASP A 53 -8.13 -14.71 6.35
N ARG A 54 -7.75 -14.87 5.06
CA ARG A 54 -6.84 -15.91 4.56
C ARG A 54 -5.97 -15.39 3.41
N PRO A 55 -4.67 -15.69 3.37
CA PRO A 55 -3.77 -15.24 2.30
C PRO A 55 -4.16 -15.79 0.91
N SER A 56 -4.79 -16.96 0.84
CA SER A 56 -5.21 -17.62 -0.40
C SER A 56 -6.44 -17.00 -1.08
N THR A 57 -7.18 -16.13 -0.41
CA THR A 57 -8.38 -15.46 -0.96
C THR A 57 -8.12 -14.09 -1.59
N LEU A 58 -6.89 -13.57 -1.49
CA LEU A 58 -6.54 -12.24 -1.98
C LEU A 58 -6.13 -12.29 -3.45
N THR A 59 -7.09 -12.05 -4.33
CA THR A 59 -6.83 -11.94 -5.77
C THR A 59 -6.59 -10.47 -6.17
N PRO A 60 -5.44 -10.15 -6.80
CA PRO A 60 -5.19 -8.80 -7.31
C PRO A 60 -6.10 -8.55 -8.52
N GLN A 61 -6.88 -7.46 -8.48
CA GLN A 61 -7.85 -7.12 -9.53
C GLN A 61 -7.27 -6.10 -10.50
N PHE A 62 -6.67 -5.04 -9.94
CA PHE A 62 -6.15 -3.93 -10.73
C PHE A 62 -4.80 -3.48 -10.19
N ARG A 63 -3.91 -3.05 -11.08
CA ARG A 63 -2.67 -2.37 -10.76
C ARG A 63 -2.47 -1.24 -11.76
N ASN A 64 -1.87 -0.14 -11.33
CA ASN A 64 -1.39 0.88 -12.26
C ASN A 64 -0.27 0.27 -13.14
N LEU A 65 -0.28 0.63 -14.42
CA LEU A 65 0.87 0.41 -15.28
C LEU A 65 1.99 1.35 -14.80
N ILE A 66 3.14 0.79 -14.46
CA ILE A 66 4.31 1.52 -13.96
C ILE A 66 5.42 1.33 -14.98
N PHE A 67 5.98 2.45 -15.44
CA PHE A 67 7.24 2.47 -16.18
C PHE A 67 8.28 3.07 -15.27
N ASP A 68 9.33 2.31 -14.97
CA ASP A 68 10.47 2.79 -14.20
C ASP A 68 11.57 3.14 -15.19
N ILE A 69 11.97 4.41 -15.23
CA ILE A 69 12.98 4.93 -16.15
C ILE A 69 14.00 5.69 -15.31
N ASP A 70 15.11 5.02 -15.03
CA ASP A 70 16.23 5.62 -14.35
C ASP A 70 17.17 6.32 -15.35
N MET A 71 17.73 7.45 -14.94
CA MET A 71 18.81 8.11 -15.67
C MET A 71 20.12 7.45 -15.23
N PHE A 72 20.86 6.89 -16.20
CA PHE A 72 22.19 6.31 -15.97
C PHE A 72 23.21 7.34 -15.48
#